data_AF-G0NIR8-F1
#
_entry.id   AF-G0NIR8-F1
#
_cell.length_a   1.000
_cell.length_b   1.000
_cell.length_c   1.000
_cell.angle_alpha   90.00
_cell.angle_beta   90.00
_cell.angle_gamma   90.00
#
_symmetry.space_group_name_H-M   'P 1'
#
loop_
_entity.id
_entity.type
_entity.pdbx_description
1 polymer ?
#
loop_
_entity_poly.entity_id
_entity_poly.type
_entity_poly.pdbx_seq_one_letter_code
_entity_poly.pdbx_strand_id
1 'polypeptide(L)'
;MKISTVQCLIFCVGFILIFLETIYFSKIISWGKLDKIDDSIPPFLPLVNDFQVIPKHNLLSCNIRKSMSQLSYNIMCYLNDPKEFERNNQSFSETWKDTRNNACWDCDADIHCVVRNIHESLQKYVLNPNHNKTHYETWIDWHVAPQTWNCDFKNFLQDFHLIHIGPSYRERSRALEKLKLVLESVRIPDEQIQKVMGEVKNGTTDHATYLSRDRRNVLRSIRNDEYVKEFFWKIYYHDYLTFGFPVDRIFGNFNKLIN
;
A
#
# COMPACT_ATOMS: atom_id res chain seq x y z
N MET A 1 -58.10 39.81 -17.76
CA MET A 1 -57.14 39.12 -18.63
C MET A 1 -57.54 37.64 -18.65
N LYS A 2 -58.23 37.17 -19.69
CA LYS A 2 -58.72 35.79 -19.77
C LYS A 2 -57.55 34.90 -20.22
N ILE A 3 -57.01 34.11 -19.31
CA ILE A 3 -56.04 33.07 -19.65
C ILE A 3 -56.81 32.02 -20.46
N SER A 4 -56.49 31.94 -21.74
CA SER A 4 -57.05 30.94 -22.65
C SER A 4 -56.74 29.53 -22.13
N THR A 5 -57.70 28.61 -22.21
CA THR A 5 -57.54 27.19 -21.83
C THR A 5 -56.33 26.53 -22.50
N VAL A 6 -55.91 27.05 -23.66
CA VAL A 6 -54.71 26.60 -24.39
C VAL A 6 -53.41 26.95 -23.66
N GLN A 7 -53.38 28.08 -22.95
CA GLN A 7 -52.20 28.54 -22.22
C GLN A 7 -51.95 27.71 -20.96
N CYS A 8 -53.01 27.22 -20.30
CA CYS A 8 -52.89 26.33 -19.15
C CYS A 8 -52.35 24.93 -19.53
N LEU A 9 -52.71 24.44 -20.73
CA LEU A 9 -52.23 23.16 -21.26
C LEU A 9 -50.74 23.18 -21.61
N ILE A 10 -50.23 24.28 -22.15
CA ILE A 10 -48.79 24.43 -22.47
C ILE A 10 -47.95 24.42 -21.18
N PHE A 11 -48.42 25.08 -20.11
CA PHE A 11 -47.72 25.04 -18.82
C PHE A 11 -47.75 23.66 -18.17
N CYS A 12 -48.87 22.91 -18.26
CA CYS A 12 -48.93 21.54 -17.71
C CYS A 12 -48.04 20.55 -18.49
N VAL A 13 -48.02 20.61 -19.83
CA VAL A 13 -47.17 19.71 -20.64
C VAL A 13 -45.69 20.05 -20.49
N GLY A 14 -45.33 21.33 -20.39
CA GLY A 14 -43.96 21.77 -20.11
C GLY A 14 -43.46 21.29 -18.74
N PHE A 15 -44.30 21.33 -17.70
CA PHE A 15 -43.92 20.85 -16.37
C PHE A 15 -43.75 19.32 -16.32
N ILE A 16 -44.59 18.57 -17.06
CA ILE A 16 -44.48 17.11 -17.17
C ILE A 16 -43.21 16.72 -17.93
N LEU A 17 -42.83 17.42 -18.99
CA LEU A 17 -41.59 17.14 -19.74
C LEU A 17 -40.34 17.46 -18.91
N ILE A 18 -40.32 18.54 -18.13
CA ILE A 18 -39.22 18.85 -17.21
C ILE A 18 -39.13 17.81 -16.09
N PHE A 19 -40.27 17.34 -15.55
CA PHE A 19 -40.29 16.27 -14.56
C PHE A 19 -39.86 14.92 -15.16
N LEU A 20 -40.25 14.60 -16.39
CA LEU A 20 -39.83 13.37 -17.07
C LEU A 20 -38.35 13.42 -17.45
N GLU A 21 -37.81 14.55 -17.90
CA GLU A 21 -36.38 14.68 -18.16
C GLU A 21 -35.58 14.63 -16.87
N THR A 22 -36.00 15.25 -15.76
CA THR A 22 -35.30 15.13 -14.47
C THR A 22 -35.43 13.74 -13.85
N ILE A 23 -36.54 13.02 -14.04
CA ILE A 23 -36.68 11.60 -13.66
C ILE A 23 -35.82 10.71 -14.57
N TYR A 24 -35.73 11.01 -15.88
CA TYR A 24 -34.89 10.25 -16.82
C TYR A 24 -33.41 10.53 -16.58
N PHE A 25 -33.02 11.77 -16.29
CA PHE A 25 -31.67 12.16 -15.93
C PHE A 25 -31.27 11.59 -14.55
N SER A 26 -32.19 11.57 -13.57
CA SER A 26 -31.94 10.89 -12.30
C SER A 26 -31.92 9.36 -12.42
N LYS A 27 -32.66 8.76 -13.36
CA LYS A 27 -32.54 7.33 -13.70
C LYS A 27 -31.24 6.99 -14.44
N ILE A 28 -30.74 7.86 -15.31
CA ILE A 28 -29.43 7.71 -15.97
C ILE A 28 -28.28 7.89 -14.97
N ILE A 29 -28.46 8.75 -13.96
CA ILE A 29 -27.52 8.91 -12.83
C ILE A 29 -27.73 7.80 -11.76
N SER A 30 -28.72 6.92 -11.93
CA SER A 30 -29.02 5.82 -11.04
C SER A 30 -28.38 4.52 -11.54
N TRP A 31 -27.34 4.08 -10.82
CA TRP A 31 -27.12 2.67 -10.48
C TRP A 31 -26.79 1.68 -11.62
N GLY A 32 -25.85 2.04 -12.51
CA GLY A 32 -25.27 1.05 -13.45
C GLY A 32 -23.79 1.19 -13.76
N LYS A 33 -23.13 2.28 -13.31
CA LYS A 33 -21.71 2.55 -13.61
C LYS A 33 -20.88 3.02 -12.42
N LEU A 34 -21.47 3.12 -11.23
CA LEU A 34 -20.77 3.46 -9.98
C LEU A 34 -20.45 2.23 -9.09
N ASP A 35 -20.93 1.04 -9.44
CA ASP A 35 -20.67 -0.19 -8.66
C ASP A 35 -19.24 -0.72 -8.80
N LYS A 36 -18.49 -0.29 -9.83
CA LYS A 36 -17.07 -0.66 -9.96
C LYS A 36 -16.13 0.09 -9.00
N ILE A 37 -16.60 1.19 -8.38
CA ILE A 37 -15.83 1.96 -7.39
C ILE A 37 -16.19 1.55 -5.95
N ASP A 38 -17.32 0.86 -5.75
CA ASP A 38 -17.81 0.43 -4.42
C ASP A 38 -16.95 -0.67 -3.77
N ASP A 39 -16.10 -1.34 -4.57
CA ASP A 39 -15.30 -2.48 -4.12
C ASP A 39 -13.80 -2.17 -3.91
N SER A 40 -13.37 -0.92 -4.08
CA SER A 40 -11.95 -0.55 -3.93
C SER A 40 -11.58 -0.25 -2.48
N ILE A 41 -10.37 -0.63 -2.08
CA ILE A 41 -9.84 -0.32 -0.75
C ILE A 41 -9.42 1.16 -0.72
N PRO A 42 -10.01 1.99 0.15
CA PRO A 42 -9.71 3.41 0.20
C PRO A 42 -8.29 3.65 0.75
N PRO A 43 -7.61 4.73 0.35
CA PRO A 43 -6.32 5.07 0.94
C PRO A 43 -6.47 5.70 2.32
N PHE A 44 -5.37 5.77 3.06
CA PHE A 44 -5.26 6.57 4.29
C PHE A 44 -6.20 6.15 5.44
N LEU A 45 -6.61 4.89 5.48
CA LEU A 45 -7.28 4.33 6.65
C LEU A 45 -6.22 3.98 7.71
N PRO A 46 -6.28 4.52 8.94
CA PRO A 46 -5.26 4.26 9.93
C PRO A 46 -5.24 2.79 10.34
N LEU A 47 -4.09 2.12 10.26
CA LEU A 47 -3.92 0.72 10.69
C LEU A 47 -2.94 0.58 11.86
N VAL A 48 -1.64 0.66 11.57
CA VAL A 48 -0.56 0.63 12.57
C VAL A 48 0.50 1.65 12.18
N ASN A 49 0.90 2.46 13.15
CA ASN A 49 1.97 3.44 12.99
C ASN A 49 3.16 3.02 13.86
N ASP A 50 4.11 2.31 13.26
CA ASP A 50 5.32 1.80 13.92
C ASP A 50 6.47 2.81 13.74
N PHE A 51 6.49 3.84 14.59
CA PHE A 51 7.49 4.90 14.55
C PHE A 51 8.70 4.57 15.40
N GLN A 52 9.88 4.86 14.86
CA GLN A 52 11.16 4.81 15.55
C GLN A 52 11.80 6.19 15.54
N VAL A 53 12.23 6.65 16.71
CA VAL A 53 12.80 7.98 16.87
C VAL A 53 14.20 7.85 17.45
N ILE A 54 15.14 8.59 16.87
CA ILE A 54 16.48 8.78 17.40
C ILE A 54 16.67 10.27 17.65
N PRO A 55 16.28 10.77 18.85
CA PRO A 55 16.27 12.20 19.14
C PRO A 55 17.63 12.85 18.94
N LYS A 56 18.71 12.17 19.31
CA LYS A 56 20.10 12.66 19.17
C LYS A 56 20.51 12.96 17.73
N HIS A 57 19.81 12.39 16.74
CA HIS A 57 20.07 12.59 15.31
C HIS A 57 18.89 13.28 14.60
N ASN A 58 17.85 13.73 15.33
CA ASN A 58 16.61 14.25 14.74
C ASN A 58 16.04 13.34 13.64
N LEU A 59 16.17 12.02 13.83
CA LEU A 59 15.80 11.03 12.82
C LEU A 59 14.53 10.29 13.27
N LEU A 60 13.53 10.30 12.40
CA LEU A 60 12.29 9.54 12.52
C LEU A 60 12.23 8.56 11.35
N SER A 61 11.94 7.30 11.65
CA SER A 61 11.58 6.28 10.65
C SER A 61 10.22 5.70 10.98
N CYS A 62 9.48 5.30 9.94
CA CYS A 62 8.24 4.54 10.09
C CYS A 62 8.40 3.17 9.43
N ASN A 63 8.18 2.10 10.20
CA ASN A 63 8.32 0.74 9.72
C ASN A 63 7.02 0.21 9.12
N ILE A 64 6.99 0.07 7.80
CA ILE A 64 5.89 -0.58 7.10
C ILE A 64 6.22 -2.06 6.91
N ARG A 65 5.42 -2.96 7.48
CA ARG A 65 5.63 -4.41 7.39
C ARG A 65 5.74 -4.86 5.92
N LYS A 66 6.58 -5.87 5.69
CA LYS A 66 6.97 -6.36 4.35
C LYS A 66 7.59 -5.34 3.39
N SER A 67 7.78 -4.09 3.80
CA SER A 67 8.43 -3.03 3.00
C SER A 67 9.83 -2.73 3.54
N MET A 68 10.69 -3.76 3.56
CA MET A 68 12.05 -3.69 4.14
C MET A 68 12.07 -3.25 5.61
N SER A 69 10.99 -3.48 6.36
CA SER A 69 10.87 -3.10 7.78
C SER A 69 11.98 -3.67 8.66
N GLN A 70 12.45 -4.89 8.41
CA GLN A 70 13.54 -5.50 9.19
C GLN A 70 14.83 -4.70 9.05
N LEU A 71 15.14 -4.31 7.80
CA LEU A 71 16.34 -3.54 7.50
C LEU A 71 16.25 -2.15 8.16
N SER A 72 15.11 -1.47 7.99
CA SER A 72 14.85 -0.16 8.61
C SER A 72 14.99 -0.22 10.14
N TYR A 73 14.38 -1.23 10.77
CA TYR A 73 14.46 -1.46 12.21
C TYR A 73 15.89 -1.61 12.69
N ASN A 74 16.68 -2.49 12.07
CA ASN A 74 18.04 -2.75 12.48
C ASN A 74 18.96 -1.54 12.26
N ILE A 75 18.74 -0.77 11.19
CA ILE A 75 19.47 0.49 10.97
C ILE A 75 19.16 1.49 12.08
N MET A 76 17.90 1.69 12.43
CA MET A 76 17.52 2.61 13.50
C MET A 76 18.07 2.18 14.86
N CYS A 77 18.07 0.87 15.17
CA CYS A 77 18.69 0.34 16.38
C CYS A 77 20.19 0.63 16.44
N TYR A 78 20.93 0.34 15.35
CA TYR A 78 22.36 0.62 15.27
C TYR A 78 22.66 2.12 15.42
N LEU A 79 21.94 2.98 14.71
CA LEU A 79 22.15 4.43 14.79
C LEU A 79 21.82 4.98 16.18
N ASN A 80 20.93 4.33 16.93
CA ASN A 80 20.60 4.72 18.30
C ASN A 80 21.68 4.33 19.31
N ASP A 81 22.25 3.12 19.22
CA ASP A 81 23.39 2.70 20.04
C ASP A 81 24.33 1.76 19.26
N PRO A 82 25.34 2.34 18.56
CA PRO A 82 26.28 1.55 17.78
C PRO A 82 27.08 0.56 18.64
N LYS A 83 27.42 0.96 19.87
CA LYS A 83 28.26 0.15 20.77
C LYS A 83 27.50 -1.07 21.25
N GLU A 84 26.23 -0.91 21.61
CA GLU A 84 25.40 -2.04 22.03
C GLU A 84 25.14 -3.01 20.86
N PHE A 85 24.83 -2.48 19.68
CA PHE A 85 24.61 -3.28 18.47
C PHE A 85 25.83 -4.15 18.13
N GLU A 86 27.04 -3.56 18.16
CA GLU A 86 28.30 -4.25 17.89
C GLU A 86 28.68 -5.23 19.00
N ARG A 87 28.46 -4.87 20.27
CA ARG A 87 28.72 -5.75 21.43
C ARG A 87 27.88 -7.03 21.36
N ASN A 88 26.65 -6.93 20.84
CA ASN A 88 25.75 -8.07 20.67
C ASN A 88 25.97 -8.83 19.35
N ASN A 89 26.98 -8.44 18.55
CA ASN A 89 27.29 -9.02 17.24
C ASN A 89 26.05 -9.11 16.31
N GLN A 90 25.17 -8.11 16.39
CA GLN A 90 23.96 -8.05 15.59
C GLN A 90 24.27 -7.74 14.12
N SER A 91 23.46 -8.26 13.21
CA SER A 91 23.52 -7.91 11.78
C SER A 91 22.29 -7.14 11.32
N PHE A 92 22.47 -6.22 10.36
CA PHE A 92 21.33 -5.59 9.69
C PHE A 92 20.44 -6.59 8.95
N SER A 93 20.99 -7.75 8.56
CA SER A 93 20.27 -8.80 7.84
C SER A 93 19.68 -9.89 8.75
N GLU A 94 20.02 -9.89 10.04
CA GLU A 94 19.53 -10.89 10.99
C GLU A 94 18.02 -10.79 11.18
N THR A 95 17.38 -11.95 11.19
CA THR A 95 15.94 -12.09 11.40
C THR A 95 15.65 -12.30 12.88
N TRP A 96 14.62 -11.64 13.40
CA TRP A 96 13.90 -12.17 14.56
C TRP A 96 13.34 -13.54 14.13
N LYS A 97 13.93 -14.64 14.63
CA LYS A 97 13.48 -16.00 14.32
C LYS A 97 12.03 -16.14 14.75
N ASP A 98 11.13 -16.04 13.80
CA ASP A 98 9.73 -16.31 14.02
C ASP A 98 9.40 -17.66 13.41
N THR A 99 9.51 -18.72 14.21
CA THR A 99 9.01 -20.05 13.84
C THR A 99 7.50 -20.02 13.94
N ARG A 100 6.83 -19.45 12.93
CA ARG A 100 5.37 -19.48 12.85
C ARG A 100 4.93 -20.21 11.59
N ASN A 101 4.30 -21.37 11.81
CA ASN A 101 3.49 -22.06 10.82
C ASN A 101 2.16 -21.33 10.68
N ASN A 102 2.16 -20.21 9.97
CA ASN A 102 0.94 -19.42 9.78
C ASN A 102 0.59 -19.48 8.29
N ALA A 103 -0.30 -20.40 7.95
CA ALA A 103 -0.86 -20.60 6.63
C ALA A 103 -1.48 -19.31 6.09
N CYS A 104 -1.48 -19.05 4.79
CA CYS A 104 -2.15 -17.91 4.16
C CYS A 104 -3.64 -18.22 3.99
N TRP A 105 -4.44 -18.13 5.07
CA TRP A 105 -5.85 -18.55 5.10
C TRP A 105 -6.09 -19.99 4.60
N ASP A 106 -5.11 -20.88 4.81
CA ASP A 106 -5.12 -22.26 4.28
C ASP A 106 -5.37 -22.34 2.76
N CYS A 107 -4.97 -21.31 1.99
CA CYS A 107 -5.12 -21.26 0.54
C CYS A 107 -4.11 -22.13 -0.23
N ASP A 108 -3.21 -22.86 0.45
CA ASP A 108 -2.08 -23.57 -0.15
C ASP A 108 -1.30 -22.68 -1.14
N ALA A 109 -1.38 -23.00 -2.44
CA ALA A 109 -0.75 -22.26 -3.54
C ALA A 109 -1.76 -21.54 -4.45
N ASP A 110 -3.04 -21.50 -4.07
CA ASP A 110 -4.11 -20.84 -4.83
C ASP A 110 -4.08 -19.32 -4.62
N ILE A 111 -3.56 -18.61 -5.63
CA ILE A 111 -3.48 -17.15 -5.61
C ILE A 111 -4.85 -16.48 -5.66
N HIS A 112 -5.87 -17.11 -6.27
CA HIS A 112 -7.24 -16.57 -6.31
C HIS A 112 -7.86 -16.56 -4.93
N CYS A 113 -7.65 -17.63 -4.15
CA CYS A 113 -8.02 -17.69 -2.74
C CYS A 113 -7.33 -16.59 -1.93
N VAL A 114 -6.02 -16.41 -2.10
CA VAL A 114 -5.24 -15.43 -1.34
C VAL A 114 -5.71 -13.99 -1.61
N VAL A 115 -5.82 -13.58 -2.88
CA VAL A 115 -6.18 -12.18 -3.21
C VAL A 115 -7.61 -11.84 -2.80
N ARG A 116 -8.53 -12.79 -2.89
CA ARG A 116 -9.90 -12.64 -2.41
C ARG A 116 -9.93 -12.45 -0.89
N ASN A 117 -9.27 -13.32 -0.13
CA ASN A 117 -9.26 -13.25 1.33
C ASN A 117 -8.57 -11.98 1.85
N ILE A 118 -7.50 -11.50 1.18
CA ILE A 118 -6.88 -10.21 1.50
C ILE A 118 -7.93 -9.09 1.36
N HIS A 119 -8.58 -9.01 0.20
CA HIS A 119 -9.53 -7.95 -0.08
C HIS A 119 -10.75 -7.98 0.86
N GLU A 120 -11.35 -9.15 1.07
CA GLU A 120 -12.47 -9.31 2.02
C GLU A 120 -12.08 -8.92 3.45
N SER A 121 -10.87 -9.29 3.91
CA SER A 121 -10.37 -8.92 5.24
C SER A 121 -10.21 -7.40 5.37
N LEU A 122 -9.61 -6.76 4.36
CA LEU A 122 -9.44 -5.30 4.34
C LEU A 122 -10.78 -4.57 4.24
N GLN A 123 -11.75 -5.08 3.46
CA GLN A 123 -13.09 -4.51 3.40
C GLN A 123 -13.82 -4.57 4.74
N LYS A 124 -13.74 -5.69 5.47
CA LYS A 124 -14.29 -5.77 6.84
C LYS A 124 -13.68 -4.69 7.73
N TYR A 125 -12.39 -4.40 7.57
CA TYR A 125 -11.72 -3.34 8.31
C TYR A 125 -12.17 -1.94 7.89
N VAL A 126 -12.40 -1.70 6.60
CA VAL A 126 -12.96 -0.44 6.09
C VAL A 126 -14.36 -0.19 6.66
N LEU A 127 -15.22 -1.22 6.68
CA LEU A 127 -16.59 -1.11 7.16
C LEU A 127 -16.67 -0.91 8.67
N ASN A 128 -15.81 -1.59 9.42
CA ASN A 128 -15.76 -1.47 10.88
C ASN A 128 -14.33 -1.69 11.38
N PRO A 129 -13.53 -0.63 11.60
CA PRO A 129 -12.15 -0.78 12.10
C PRO A 129 -12.04 -1.47 13.46
N ASN A 130 -13.13 -1.47 14.25
CA ASN A 130 -13.20 -2.05 15.59
C ASN A 130 -13.84 -3.45 15.60
N HIS A 131 -14.02 -4.09 14.44
CA HIS A 131 -14.55 -5.45 14.43
C HIS A 131 -13.60 -6.42 15.14
N ASN A 132 -14.18 -7.45 15.77
CA ASN A 132 -13.40 -8.46 16.47
C ASN A 132 -12.54 -9.24 15.46
N LYS A 133 -11.23 -9.27 15.70
CA LYS A 133 -10.25 -10.01 14.90
C LYS A 133 -9.47 -10.95 15.80
N THR A 134 -9.15 -12.13 15.29
CA THR A 134 -8.12 -12.96 15.90
C THR A 134 -6.76 -12.26 15.81
N HIS A 135 -5.82 -12.67 16.68
CA HIS A 135 -4.44 -12.21 16.59
C HIS A 135 -3.82 -12.52 15.21
N TYR A 136 -4.18 -13.66 14.63
CA TYR A 136 -3.71 -14.09 13.32
C TYR A 136 -4.24 -13.19 12.19
N GLU A 137 -5.54 -12.90 12.13
CA GLU A 137 -6.12 -11.99 11.12
C GLU A 137 -5.51 -10.59 11.21
N THR A 138 -5.38 -10.10 12.44
CA THR A 138 -4.72 -8.81 12.71
C THR A 138 -3.29 -8.79 12.20
N TRP A 139 -2.53 -9.86 12.48
CA TRP A 139 -1.16 -10.00 12.00
C TRP A 139 -1.11 -10.02 10.48
N ILE A 140 -1.94 -10.81 9.80
CA ILE A 140 -1.96 -10.88 8.34
C ILE A 140 -2.28 -9.52 7.73
N ASP A 141 -3.32 -8.84 8.21
CA ASP A 141 -3.72 -7.52 7.71
C ASP A 141 -2.57 -6.51 7.78
N TRP A 142 -1.79 -6.50 8.87
CA TRP A 142 -0.60 -5.65 8.97
C TRP A 142 0.45 -5.92 7.89
N HIS A 143 0.52 -7.14 7.34
CA HIS A 143 1.49 -7.51 6.31
C HIS A 143 0.98 -7.30 4.88
N VAL A 144 -0.32 -7.22 4.66
CA VAL A 144 -0.94 -7.15 3.31
C VAL A 144 -1.68 -5.85 3.04
N ALA A 145 -2.00 -5.06 4.07
CA ALA A 145 -2.69 -3.79 3.90
C ALA A 145 -1.89 -2.80 3.02
N PRO A 146 -2.59 -1.87 2.34
CA PRO A 146 -1.95 -0.82 1.57
C PRO A 146 -0.95 -0.02 2.42
N GLN A 147 0.19 0.35 1.84
CA GLN A 147 1.21 1.15 2.52
C GLN A 147 0.66 2.52 2.94
N THR A 148 -0.29 3.08 2.18
CA THR A 148 -1.00 4.32 2.52
C THR A 148 -1.77 4.28 3.85
N TRP A 149 -2.02 3.10 4.43
CA TRP A 149 -2.69 2.94 5.73
C TRP A 149 -1.78 3.13 6.94
N ASN A 150 -0.48 3.32 6.71
CA ASN A 150 0.54 3.39 7.74
C ASN A 150 1.13 4.81 7.84
N CYS A 151 1.94 5.02 8.87
CA CYS A 151 2.78 6.21 9.07
C CYS A 151 2.03 7.53 9.14
N ASP A 152 0.71 7.49 9.34
CA ASP A 152 -0.19 8.64 9.23
C ASP A 152 0.09 9.50 7.98
N PHE A 153 0.32 8.84 6.84
CA PHE A 153 0.61 9.52 5.58
C PHE A 153 -0.48 10.50 5.14
N LYS A 154 -1.71 10.33 5.65
CA LYS A 154 -2.79 11.30 5.42
C LYS A 154 -2.38 12.72 5.77
N ASN A 155 -1.65 12.87 6.88
CA ASN A 155 -1.31 14.16 7.45
C ASN A 155 0.15 14.54 7.14
N PHE A 156 1.06 13.56 7.10
CA PHE A 156 2.50 13.82 7.15
C PHE A 156 3.27 13.31 5.93
N LEU A 157 2.62 12.86 4.84
CA LEU A 157 3.33 12.29 3.68
C LEU A 157 4.45 13.19 3.13
N GLN A 158 4.24 14.51 3.12
CA GLN A 158 5.22 15.47 2.60
C GLN A 158 6.43 15.65 3.53
N ASP A 159 6.33 15.22 4.78
CA ASP A 159 7.40 15.31 5.77
C ASP A 159 8.34 14.09 5.70
N PHE A 160 7.97 13.05 4.95
CA PHE A 160 8.79 11.85 4.77
C PHE A 160 9.72 11.94 3.56
N HIS A 161 10.97 11.50 3.75
CA HIS A 161 11.86 11.14 2.66
C HIS A 161 11.54 9.72 2.16
N LEU A 162 10.78 9.62 1.07
CA LEU A 162 10.43 8.33 0.47
C LEU A 162 11.58 7.75 -0.37
N ILE A 163 11.98 6.52 -0.03
CA ILE A 163 13.02 5.78 -0.74
C ILE A 163 12.40 4.57 -1.43
N HIS A 164 12.26 4.64 -2.76
CA HIS A 164 11.80 3.50 -3.56
C HIS A 164 12.87 2.41 -3.65
N ILE A 165 12.50 1.19 -3.24
CA ILE A 165 13.37 0.01 -3.29
C ILE A 165 12.80 -0.98 -4.31
N GLY A 166 13.53 -1.20 -5.39
CA GLY A 166 13.18 -2.21 -6.40
C GLY A 166 13.90 -3.55 -6.19
N PRO A 167 13.46 -4.64 -6.84
CA PRO A 167 14.05 -5.97 -6.65
C PRO A 167 15.42 -6.15 -7.34
N SER A 168 15.75 -5.34 -8.36
CA SER A 168 17.02 -5.50 -9.06
C SER A 168 18.19 -4.97 -8.23
N TYR A 169 19.41 -5.49 -8.47
CA TYR A 169 20.62 -4.97 -7.83
C TYR A 169 20.76 -3.45 -8.04
N ARG A 170 20.56 -2.97 -9.27
CA ARG A 170 20.65 -1.54 -9.62
C ARG A 170 19.65 -0.68 -8.84
N GLU A 171 18.40 -1.13 -8.72
CA GLU A 171 17.39 -0.38 -7.96
C GLU A 171 17.71 -0.38 -6.45
N ARG A 172 18.19 -1.50 -5.91
CA ARG A 172 18.66 -1.56 -4.51
C ARG A 172 19.85 -0.65 -4.27
N SER A 173 20.83 -0.61 -5.16
CA SER A 173 21.99 0.29 -5.05
C SER A 173 21.55 1.76 -5.05
N ARG A 174 20.63 2.14 -5.93
CA ARG A 174 20.08 3.51 -5.95
C ARG A 174 19.31 3.87 -4.68
N ALA A 175 18.54 2.93 -4.14
CA ALA A 175 17.87 3.13 -2.88
C ALA A 175 18.87 3.33 -1.72
N LEU A 176 19.95 2.56 -1.72
CA LEU A 176 21.02 2.68 -0.74
C LEU A 176 21.77 4.01 -0.86
N GLU A 177 22.02 4.49 -2.08
CA GLU A 177 22.57 5.83 -2.32
C GLU A 177 21.65 6.93 -1.78
N LYS A 178 20.33 6.83 -2.00
CA LYS A 178 19.37 7.77 -1.41
C LYS A 178 19.37 7.71 0.12
N LEU A 179 19.44 6.52 0.70
CA LEU A 179 19.53 6.35 2.14
C LEU A 179 20.80 7.03 2.69
N LYS A 180 21.94 6.83 2.02
CA LYS A 180 23.20 7.50 2.37
C LYS A 180 23.03 9.01 2.46
N LEU A 181 22.41 9.63 1.45
CA LEU A 181 22.17 11.07 1.41
C LEU A 181 21.28 11.56 2.57
N VAL A 182 20.28 10.76 2.98
CA VAL A 182 19.43 11.07 4.15
C VAL A 182 20.22 10.97 5.45
N LEU A 183 21.08 9.96 5.61
CA LEU A 183 21.91 9.83 6.81
C LEU A 183 22.97 10.94 6.91
N GLU A 184 23.53 11.34 5.78
CA GLU A 184 24.45 12.49 5.68
C GLU A 184 23.73 13.80 6.06
N SER A 185 22.50 14.01 5.60
CA SER A 185 21.76 15.25 5.85
C SER A 185 21.43 15.47 7.34
N VAL A 186 21.25 14.39 8.10
CA VAL A 186 21.04 14.43 9.56
C VAL A 186 22.34 14.29 10.36
N ARG A 187 23.51 14.39 9.70
CA ARG A 187 24.85 14.39 10.29
C ARG A 187 25.17 13.12 11.09
N ILE A 188 24.76 11.95 10.60
CA ILE A 188 25.28 10.69 11.11
C ILE A 188 26.79 10.63 10.84
N PRO A 189 27.63 10.16 11.78
CA PRO A 189 29.07 10.00 11.55
C PRO A 189 29.38 9.09 10.35
N ASP A 190 30.37 9.46 9.55
CA ASP A 190 30.74 8.73 8.32
C ASP A 190 31.04 7.25 8.60
N GLU A 191 31.68 6.93 9.72
CA GLU A 191 31.97 5.55 10.14
C GLU A 191 30.69 4.70 10.24
N GLN A 192 29.64 5.23 10.88
CA GLN A 192 28.35 4.56 11.00
C GLN A 192 27.68 4.41 9.64
N ILE A 193 27.74 5.45 8.80
CA ILE A 193 27.21 5.40 7.43
C ILE A 193 27.92 4.30 6.63
N GLN A 194 29.25 4.24 6.67
CA GLN A 194 30.02 3.22 5.94
C GLN A 194 29.69 1.81 6.41
N LYS A 195 29.48 1.59 7.71
CA LYS A 195 29.05 0.28 8.22
C LYS A 195 27.68 -0.10 7.66
N VAL A 196 26.69 0.80 7.71
CA VAL A 196 25.36 0.56 7.12
C VAL A 196 25.49 0.27 5.62
N MET A 197 26.21 1.10 4.86
CA MET A 197 26.36 0.91 3.42
C MET A 197 27.06 -0.41 3.07
N GLY A 198 28.11 -0.78 3.80
CA GLY A 198 28.90 -1.97 3.55
C GLY A 198 28.13 -3.27 3.81
N GLU A 199 27.38 -3.33 4.91
CA GLU A 199 26.63 -4.53 5.27
C GLU A 199 25.32 -4.65 4.48
N VAL A 200 24.60 -3.55 4.25
CA VAL A 200 23.31 -3.57 3.56
C VAL A 200 23.44 -3.86 2.06
N LYS A 201 24.53 -3.39 1.43
CA LYS A 201 24.79 -3.65 0.02
C LYS A 201 25.04 -5.13 -0.28
N ASN A 202 25.72 -5.81 0.64
CA ASN A 202 26.15 -7.19 0.47
C ASN A 202 25.22 -8.19 1.16
N GLY A 203 24.40 -7.73 2.10
CA GLY A 203 23.45 -8.55 2.84
C GLY A 203 22.16 -8.86 2.08
N THR A 204 21.63 -10.05 2.31
CA THR A 204 20.24 -10.40 2.04
C THR A 204 19.66 -10.98 3.31
N THR A 205 18.41 -10.63 3.64
CA THR A 205 17.72 -11.23 4.80
C THR A 205 17.26 -12.64 4.45
N ASP A 206 17.16 -13.52 5.45
CA ASP A 206 16.65 -14.90 5.25
C ASP A 206 15.20 -14.92 4.75
N HIS A 207 14.44 -13.85 4.97
CA HIS A 207 13.06 -13.68 4.47
C HIS A 207 12.97 -13.05 3.07
N ALA A 208 14.10 -12.84 2.39
CA ALA A 208 14.11 -12.18 1.08
C ALA A 208 13.55 -13.10 -0.02
N THR A 209 12.35 -12.79 -0.52
CA THR A 209 11.68 -13.59 -1.56
C THR A 209 11.93 -13.09 -2.99
N TYR A 210 12.74 -12.04 -3.18
CA TYR A 210 12.85 -11.34 -4.47
C TYR A 210 13.38 -12.21 -5.62
N LEU A 211 14.16 -13.27 -5.30
CA LEU A 211 14.70 -14.24 -6.25
C LEU A 211 13.90 -15.54 -6.36
N SER A 212 12.85 -15.73 -5.54
CA SER A 212 12.16 -17.02 -5.47
C SER A 212 11.38 -17.33 -6.76
N ARG A 213 11.24 -18.63 -7.06
CA ARG A 213 10.40 -19.10 -8.16
C ARG A 213 8.93 -18.73 -7.92
N ASP A 214 8.48 -18.82 -6.68
CA ASP A 214 7.10 -18.51 -6.30
C ASP A 214 6.76 -17.05 -6.56
N ARG A 215 7.68 -16.13 -6.23
CA ARG A 215 7.50 -14.71 -6.56
C ARG A 215 7.36 -14.49 -8.06
N ARG A 216 8.16 -15.18 -8.89
CA ARG A 216 8.05 -15.08 -10.35
C ARG A 216 6.71 -15.60 -10.87
N ASN A 217 6.17 -16.66 -10.26
CA ASN A 217 4.85 -17.19 -10.61
C ASN A 217 3.73 -16.22 -10.20
N VAL A 218 3.76 -15.70 -8.98
CA VAL A 218 2.78 -14.70 -8.50
C VAL A 218 2.81 -13.44 -9.38
N LEU A 219 3.99 -12.93 -9.72
CA LEU A 219 4.10 -11.79 -10.64
C LEU A 219 3.55 -12.07 -12.03
N ARG A 220 3.64 -13.32 -12.50
CA ARG A 220 3.03 -13.73 -13.77
C ARG A 220 1.51 -13.74 -13.64
N SER A 221 0.96 -14.26 -12.54
CA SER A 221 -0.47 -14.23 -12.26
C SER A 221 -1.01 -12.80 -12.19
N ILE A 222 -0.36 -11.89 -11.45
CA ILE A 222 -0.76 -10.48 -11.38
C ILE A 222 -0.84 -9.82 -12.77
N ARG A 223 0.05 -10.20 -13.71
CA ARG A 223 0.08 -9.61 -15.05
C ARG A 223 -0.94 -10.22 -16.01
N ASN A 224 -1.14 -11.54 -15.92
CA ASN A 224 -1.79 -12.32 -16.97
C ASN A 224 -3.16 -12.88 -16.57
N ASP A 225 -3.47 -12.91 -15.28
CA ASP A 225 -4.76 -13.38 -14.76
C ASP A 225 -5.62 -12.18 -14.41
N GLU A 226 -6.73 -11.98 -15.13
CA GLU A 226 -7.59 -10.80 -14.95
C GLU A 226 -8.23 -10.75 -13.56
N TYR A 227 -8.55 -11.89 -12.96
CA TYR A 227 -9.11 -11.94 -11.61
C TYR A 227 -8.08 -11.45 -10.59
N VAL A 228 -6.86 -12.01 -10.64
CA VAL A 228 -5.78 -11.61 -9.73
C VAL A 228 -5.41 -10.13 -9.93
N LYS A 229 -5.38 -9.68 -11.18
CA LYS A 229 -5.09 -8.28 -11.53
C LYS A 229 -6.15 -7.32 -11.00
N GLU A 230 -7.43 -7.67 -11.12
CA GLU A 230 -8.55 -6.88 -10.61
C GLU A 230 -8.46 -6.71 -9.09
N PHE A 231 -8.24 -7.78 -8.34
CA PHE A 231 -8.06 -7.68 -6.88
C PHE A 231 -6.81 -6.88 -6.52
N PHE A 232 -5.70 -7.08 -7.21
CA PHE A 232 -4.48 -6.30 -6.97
C PHE A 232 -4.70 -4.80 -7.21
N TRP A 233 -5.52 -4.45 -8.21
CA TRP A 233 -5.94 -3.08 -8.48
C TRP A 233 -6.82 -2.54 -7.35
N LYS A 234 -7.88 -3.26 -6.96
CA LYS A 234 -8.79 -2.87 -5.87
C LYS A 234 -8.05 -2.61 -4.56
N ILE A 235 -7.00 -3.39 -4.27
CA ILE A 235 -6.23 -3.28 -3.03
C ILE A 235 -5.18 -2.16 -3.11
N TYR A 236 -4.34 -2.14 -4.15
CA TYR A 236 -3.09 -1.35 -4.14
C TYR A 236 -3.07 -0.15 -5.09
N TYR A 237 -4.12 0.10 -5.88
CA TYR A 237 -4.12 1.19 -6.86
C TYR A 237 -3.71 2.55 -6.26
N HIS A 238 -4.25 2.88 -5.08
CA HIS A 238 -3.94 4.14 -4.43
C HIS A 238 -2.50 4.25 -3.92
N ASP A 239 -1.84 3.13 -3.55
CA ASP A 239 -0.42 3.15 -3.21
C ASP A 239 0.42 3.53 -4.43
N TYR A 240 0.09 2.98 -5.60
CA TYR A 240 0.81 3.30 -6.84
C TYR A 240 0.70 4.77 -7.19
N LEU A 241 -0.50 5.34 -7.06
CA LEU A 241 -0.71 6.77 -7.25
C LEU A 241 0.02 7.61 -6.21
N THR A 242 -0.16 7.31 -4.92
CA THR A 242 0.34 8.12 -3.81
C THR A 242 1.86 8.19 -3.79
N PHE A 243 2.53 7.07 -4.08
CA PHE A 243 3.98 6.99 -4.04
C PHE A 243 4.64 7.15 -5.42
N GLY A 244 3.89 7.54 -6.46
CA GLY A 244 4.42 7.86 -7.78
C GLY A 244 5.01 6.66 -8.53
N PHE A 245 4.46 5.46 -8.34
CA PHE A 245 4.83 4.28 -9.10
C PHE A 245 4.14 4.27 -10.48
N PRO A 246 4.79 3.72 -11.53
CA PRO A 246 4.19 3.62 -12.85
C PRO A 246 3.02 2.62 -12.86
N VAL A 247 1.79 3.15 -12.93
CA VAL A 247 0.53 2.38 -12.95
C VAL A 247 0.39 1.56 -14.24
N ASP A 248 0.79 2.17 -15.36
CA ASP A 248 0.72 1.59 -16.71
C ASP A 248 1.53 0.29 -16.85
N ARG A 249 2.64 0.18 -16.12
CA ARG A 249 3.53 -0.99 -16.14
C ARG A 249 2.87 -2.26 -15.58
N ILE A 250 1.90 -2.13 -14.68
CA ILE A 250 1.27 -3.27 -13.99
C ILE A 250 -0.18 -3.44 -14.42
N PHE A 251 -0.93 -2.35 -14.53
CA PHE A 251 -2.36 -2.38 -14.81
C PHE A 251 -2.70 -2.17 -16.29
N GLY A 252 -1.69 -1.95 -17.14
CA GLY A 252 -1.89 -1.66 -18.55
C GLY A 252 -2.45 -0.26 -18.79
N ASN A 253 -2.87 0.01 -20.03
CA ASN A 253 -3.39 1.32 -20.41
C ASN A 253 -4.81 1.50 -19.82
N PHE A 254 -4.98 2.51 -18.96
CA PHE A 254 -6.21 2.85 -18.23
C PHE A 254 -7.46 2.88 -19.12
N ASN A 255 -7.30 3.29 -20.38
CA ASN A 255 -8.40 3.39 -21.35
C ASN A 255 -8.97 2.05 -21.82
N LYS A 256 -8.33 0.90 -21.53
CA LYS A 256 -8.86 -0.43 -21.87
C LYS A 256 -9.75 -1.05 -20.80
N LEU A 257 -9.71 -0.56 -19.56
CA LEU A 257 -10.49 -1.12 -18.45
C LEU A 257 -11.82 -0.37 -18.22
N ILE A 258 -11.98 0.79 -18.85
CA ILE A 258 -13.14 1.69 -18.74
C ILE A 258 -14.05 1.60 -19.98
N ASN A 259 -13.58 0.98 -21.07
CA ASN A 259 -14.36 0.76 -22.29
C ASN A 259 -14.88 -0.68 -22.35
#